data_AF-A0A2J6IYX8-F1
#
_entry.id   AF-A0A2J6IYX8-F1
#
_cell.length_a   1.000
_cell.length_b   1.000
_cell.length_c   1.000
_cell.angle_alpha   90.00
_cell.angle_beta   90.00
_cell.angle_gamma   90.00
#
_symmetry.space_group_name_H-M   'P 1'
#
loop_
_entity.id
_entity.type
_entity.pdbx_description
1 polymer ?
#
loop_
_entity_poly.entity_id
_entity_poly.type
_entity_poly.pdbx_seq_one_letter_code
_entity_poly.pdbx_strand_id
1 'polypeptide(L)' 'LGKKDVPGRPLIYGTSKEFLEFFGMRDLSALPTLKEFSDLSPELSEVEAQSLPFDAPQESESEETADEA' A
#
# COMPACT_ATOMS: atom_id res chain seq x y z
N LEU A 1 8.55 -4.09 13.07
CA LEU A 1 7.79 -4.45 11.85
C LEU A 1 7.63 -5.95 11.85
N GLY A 2 6.42 -6.47 11.63
CA GLY A 2 6.08 -7.87 11.93
C GLY A 2 4.62 -8.11 11.63
N LYS A 3 3.97 -9.08 12.25
CA LYS A 3 2.53 -9.32 12.04
C LYS A 3 1.69 -8.50 13.01
N LYS A 4 0.61 -7.88 12.54
CA LYS A 4 -0.36 -7.20 13.42
C LYS A 4 -1.14 -8.25 14.22
N ASP A 5 -1.41 -7.98 15.49
CA ASP A 5 -2.16 -8.91 16.37
C ASP A 5 -3.67 -8.75 16.18
N VAL A 6 -4.12 -9.04 14.96
CA VAL A 6 -5.52 -9.08 14.54
C VAL A 6 -5.77 -10.40 13.80
N PRO A 7 -7.03 -10.86 13.68
CA PRO A 7 -7.36 -12.03 12.87
C PRO A 7 -6.73 -11.91 11.47
N GLY A 8 -6.10 -12.99 11.00
CA GLY A 8 -5.34 -13.00 9.74
C GLY A 8 -3.88 -12.54 9.86
N ARG A 9 -3.47 -11.98 11.01
CA ARG A 9 -2.08 -11.60 11.35
C ARG A 9 -1.29 -11.02 10.17
N PRO A 10 -1.78 -9.92 9.55
CA PRO A 10 -1.20 -9.38 8.33
C PRO A 10 0.22 -8.85 8.58
N LEU A 11 1.06 -8.95 7.56
CA LEU A 11 2.43 -8.42 7.57
C LEU A 11 2.42 -6.89 7.55
N ILE A 12 3.20 -6.29 8.46
CA ILE A 12 3.37 -4.83 8.57
C ILE A 12 4.71 -4.46 7.96
N TYR A 13 4.61 -3.73 6.86
CA TYR A 13 5.75 -3.16 6.15
C TYR A 13 6.09 -1.77 6.70
N GLY A 14 7.34 -1.38 6.51
CA GLY A 14 7.85 -0.07 6.87
C GLY A 14 9.19 0.16 6.20
N THR A 15 9.71 1.38 6.31
CA THR A 15 10.99 1.75 5.74
C THR A 15 12.16 1.24 6.58
N SER A 16 13.33 1.08 5.95
CA SER A 16 14.57 0.69 6.61
C SER A 16 15.49 1.91 6.81
N LYS A 17 16.62 1.70 7.50
CA LYS A 17 17.69 2.71 7.56
C LYS A 17 18.38 2.88 6.20
N GLU A 18 18.55 1.79 5.46
CA GLU A 18 19.09 1.82 4.10
C GLU A 18 18.24 2.67 3.16
N PHE A 19 16.91 2.67 3.32
CA PHE A 19 16.03 3.59 2.61
C PHE A 19 16.40 5.05 2.91
N LEU A 20 16.54 5.41 4.19
CA LEU A 20 16.92 6.78 4.58
C LEU A 20 18.28 7.18 4.00
N GLU A 21 19.26 6.29 4.07
CA GLU A 21 20.60 6.50 3.51
C GLU A 21 20.59 6.65 1.99
N PHE A 22 19.82 5.81 1.28
CA PHE A 22 19.68 5.87 -0.17
C PHE A 22 19.07 7.20 -0.63
N PHE A 23 18.05 7.69 0.08
CA PHE A 23 17.42 8.99 -0.20
C PHE A 23 18.17 10.17 0.44
N GLY A 24 19.30 9.94 1.12
CA GLY A 24 20.10 11.00 1.76
C GLY A 24 19.39 11.72 2.91
N MET A 25 18.39 11.10 3.53
CA MET A 25 17.59 11.67 4.61
C MET A 25 18.08 11.19 5.98
N ARG A 26 17.99 12.05 7.01
CA ARG A 26 18.31 11.65 8.39
C ARG A 26 17.15 10.94 9.08
N ASP A 27 15.93 11.29 8.70
CA ASP A 27 14.70 10.85 9.34
C ASP A 27 13.51 10.98 8.38
N LEU A 28 12.38 10.35 8.73
CA LEU A 28 11.17 10.34 7.90
C LEU A 28 10.46 11.70 7.84
N SER A 29 10.79 12.65 8.71
CA SER A 29 10.18 13.98 8.66
C SER A 29 10.78 14.86 7.56
N ALA A 30 11.93 14.47 7.03
CA ALA A 30 12.57 15.10 5.87
C ALA A 30 11.94 14.67 4.53
N LEU A 31 10.92 13.81 4.53
CA LEU A 31 10.20 13.44 3.31
C LEU A 31 9.43 14.67 2.77
N PRO A 32 9.47 14.92 1.44
CA PRO A 32 8.67 15.97 0.83
C PRO A 32 7.18 15.69 1.06
N THR A 33 6.41 16.74 1.27
CA THR A 33 4.95 16.60 1.37
C THR A 33 4.37 16.19 0.02
N LEU A 34 3.18 15.56 0.03
CA LEU A 34 2.51 15.15 -1.22
C LEU A 34 2.35 16.33 -2.19
N LYS A 35 2.07 17.53 -1.66
CA LYS A 35 1.93 18.75 -2.47
C LYS A 35 3.25 19.13 -3.17
N GLU A 36 4.36 19.13 -2.43
CA GLU A 36 5.69 19.42 -2.98
C GLU A 36 6.16 18.32 -3.94
N PHE A 37 5.71 17.08 -3.73
CA PHE A 37 6.05 15.95 -4.59
C PHE A 37 5.37 16.06 -5.98
N SER A 38 4.11 16.50 -6.04
CA SER A 38 3.42 16.76 -7.32
C SER A 38 4.08 17.88 -8.13
N ASP A 39 4.64 18.88 -7.46
CA ASP A 39 5.35 19.99 -8.11
C ASP A 39 6.72 19.54 -8.68
N LEU A 40 7.35 18.53 -8.06
CA LEU A 40 8.65 17.98 -8.46
C LEU A 40 8.56 16.91 -9.56
N SER A 41 7.43 16.23 -9.70
CA SER A 41 7.23 15.16 -10.69
C SER A 41 5.85 15.24 -11.36
N PRO A 42 5.69 16.09 -12.39
CA PRO A 42 4.43 16.20 -13.14
C PRO A 42 4.07 14.91 -13.92
N GLU A 43 5.03 14.01 -14.18
CA GLU A 43 4.74 12.74 -14.85
C GLU A 43 4.01 11.72 -13.95
N LEU A 44 4.21 11.74 -12.63
CA LEU A 44 3.55 10.77 -11.73
C LEU A 44 2.08 11.11 -11.47
N SER A 45 1.70 12.39 -11.55
CA SER A 45 0.29 12.81 -11.43
C SER A 45 -0.61 12.24 -12.52
N GLU A 46 -0.05 11.89 -13.68
CA GLU A 46 -0.80 11.25 -14.78
C GLU A 46 -1.00 9.74 -14.55
N VAL A 47 -0.16 9.11 -13.71
CA VAL A 47 -0.20 7.67 -13.39
C VAL A 47 -1.22 7.37 -12.29
N GLU A 48 -1.42 8.28 -11.33
CA GLU A 48 -2.48 8.17 -10.30
C GLU A 48 -3.90 8.18 -10.88
N ALA A 49 -4.11 8.90 -12.00
CA ALA A 49 -5.39 8.95 -12.70
C ALA A 49 -5.75 7.63 -13.40
N GLN A 50 -4.77 6.75 -13.63
CA GLN A 50 -4.96 5.41 -14.18
C GLN A 50 -5.07 4.42 -13.03
N SER A 51 -6.21 4.48 -12.34
CA SER A 51 -6.59 3.61 -11.23
C SER A 51 -6.20 2.15 -11.47
N LEU A 52 -5.35 1.60 -10.61
CA LEU A 52 -5.08 0.17 -10.52
C LEU A 52 -6.39 -0.58 -10.20
N PRO A 53 -6.66 -1.75 -10.82
CA PRO A 53 -7.95 -2.45 -10.74
C PRO A 53 -8.13 -3.22 -9.42
N PHE A 54 -7.79 -2.60 -8.27
CA PHE A 54 -7.84 -3.26 -6.97
C PHE A 54 -9.13 -3.00 -6.17
N ASP A 55 -9.99 -2.08 -6.62
CA ASP A 55 -11.28 -1.76 -5.96
C ASP A 55 -12.47 -2.43 -6.65
N ALA A 56 -12.26 -3.60 -7.27
CA ALA A 56 -13.38 -4.44 -7.68
C ALA A 56 -13.92 -5.16 -6.43
N PRO A 57 -15.21 -5.02 -6.06
CA PRO A 57 -15.79 -5.80 -4.99
C PRO A 57 -15.71 -7.28 -5.41
N GLN A 58 -14.88 -8.05 -4.71
CA GLN A 58 -14.87 -9.51 -4.85
C GLN A 58 -16.19 -10.01 -4.26
N GLU A 59 -17.14 -10.32 -5.14
CA GLU A 59 -18.33 -11.08 -4.78
C GLU A 59 -17.85 -12.39 -4.13
N SER A 60 -18.20 -12.57 -2.87
CA SER A 60 -17.95 -13.77 -2.10
C SER A 60 -18.56 -14.97 -2.80
N GLU A 61 -17.74 -15.83 -3.40
CA GLU A 61 -18.08 -17.22 -3.65
C GLU A 61 -18.47 -17.86 -2.31
N SER A 62 -19.77 -18.03 -2.10
CA SER A 62 -20.28 -18.96 -1.09
C SER A 62 -20.45 -20.31 -1.78
N GLU A 63 -19.46 -21.18 -1.63
CA GLU A 63 -19.66 -22.62 -1.76
C GLU A 63 -20.74 -23.04 -0.76
N GLU A 64 -21.90 -23.46 -1.26
CA GLU A 64 -22.77 -24.40 -0.56
C GLU A 64 -22.74 -25.71 -1.36
N THR A 65 -21.74 -26.53 -1.06
CA THR A 65 -21.81 -27.96 -1.38
C THR A 65 -22.37 -28.69 -0.16
N ALA A 66 -23.29 -29.61 -0.45
CA ALA A 66 -23.87 -30.66 0.40
C ALA A 66 -25.04 -30.30 1.33
N ASP A 67 -26.26 -30.75 0.97
CA ASP A 67 -26.99 -31.73 1.79
C ASP A 67 -28.04 -32.53 0.97
N GLU A 68 -27.80 -33.84 0.89
CA GLU A 68 -28.74 -34.98 0.95
C GLU A 68 -30.25 -34.82 0.61
N ALA A 69 -30.71 -35.50 -0.47
CA ALA A 69 -31.98 -36.27 -0.55
C ALA A 69 -32.10 -37.08 -1.86
#